data_AF-A0A1Y3N0B1-F1
#
_entry.id   AF-A0A1Y3N0B1-F1
#
_cell.length_a   1.000
_cell.length_b   1.000
_cell.length_c   1.000
_cell.angle_alpha   90.00
_cell.angle_beta   90.00
_cell.angle_gamma   90.00
#
_symmetry.space_group_name_H-M   'P 1'
#
loop_
_entity.id
_entity.type
_entity.pdbx_description
1 polymer ?
#
loop_
_entity_poly.entity_id
_entity_poly.type
_entity_poly.pdbx_seq_one_letter_code
_entity_poly.pdbx_strand_id
1 'polypeptide(L)'
;MNAAPTNTADQDLITQLQNVLMGLSQMMFTGIGVLQRDANLISVNPNIPVTEWTPEEVHQRNDSIQTFINDISNDITKTSMEMENLIDSIPKISCNEDKQIEVLEKIEEESKTAGDKLEAIINEAETLLEDVRSSLRYIMETSNK
;
A
#
# COMPACT_ATOMS: atom_id res chain seq x y z
N MET A 1 -8.21 14.33 20.21
CA MET A 1 -7.65 14.22 18.85
C MET A 1 -7.90 12.80 18.38
N ASN A 2 -9.04 12.55 17.76
CA ASN A 2 -9.38 11.23 17.19
C ASN A 2 -9.48 11.41 15.68
N ALA A 3 -8.73 10.59 14.96
CA ALA A 3 -8.52 10.67 13.52
C ALA A 3 -9.82 10.42 12.74
N ALA A 4 -9.98 11.15 11.64
CA ALA A 4 -11.04 10.99 10.66
C ALA A 4 -11.09 9.54 10.10
N PRO A 5 -12.27 9.06 9.64
CA PRO A 5 -12.43 7.70 9.16
C PRO A 5 -11.59 7.47 7.89
N THR A 6 -10.66 6.53 7.98
CA THR A 6 -9.66 6.12 6.97
C THR A 6 -10.27 5.25 5.86
N ASN A 7 -11.42 5.63 5.29
CA ASN A 7 -12.07 4.80 4.26
C ASN A 7 -11.25 4.74 2.95
N THR A 8 -10.37 5.72 2.71
CA THR A 8 -9.47 5.72 1.55
C THR A 8 -8.32 4.71 1.67
N ALA A 9 -7.90 4.36 2.90
CA ALA A 9 -6.80 3.43 3.12
C ALA A 9 -7.21 1.99 2.79
N ASP A 10 -8.44 1.61 3.13
CA ASP A 10 -8.91 0.22 2.96
C ASP A 10 -9.14 -0.14 1.47
N GLN A 11 -9.70 0.80 0.69
CA GLN A 11 -9.80 0.63 -0.76
C GLN A 11 -8.43 0.60 -1.44
N ASP A 12 -7.47 1.38 -0.93
CA ASP A 12 -6.11 1.37 -1.43
C ASP A 12 -5.42 0.04 -1.11
N LEU A 13 -5.61 -0.52 0.09
CA LEU A 13 -5.06 -1.83 0.49
C LEU A 13 -5.58 -2.98 -0.37
N ILE A 14 -6.88 -3.01 -0.69
CA ILE A 14 -7.44 -4.03 -1.59
C ILE A 14 -6.84 -3.89 -2.99
N THR A 15 -6.69 -2.67 -3.49
CA THR A 15 -6.08 -2.41 -4.81
C THR A 15 -4.60 -2.80 -4.81
N GLN A 16 -3.87 -2.49 -3.74
CA GLN A 16 -2.49 -2.90 -3.54
C GLN A 16 -2.36 -4.43 -3.51
N LEU A 17 -3.24 -5.14 -2.81
CA LEU A 17 -3.25 -6.61 -2.79
C LEU A 17 -3.47 -7.19 -4.21
N GLN A 18 -4.39 -6.62 -4.98
CA GLN A 18 -4.62 -7.03 -6.37
C GLN A 18 -3.38 -6.81 -7.24
N ASN A 19 -2.67 -5.70 -7.07
CA ASN A 19 -1.43 -5.42 -7.80
C ASN A 19 -0.32 -6.42 -7.44
N VAL A 20 -0.16 -6.74 -6.15
CA VAL A 20 0.81 -7.74 -5.68
C VAL A 20 0.51 -9.13 -6.24
N LEU A 21 -0.77 -9.54 -6.24
CA LEU A 21 -1.21 -10.81 -6.83
C LEU A 21 -0.92 -10.88 -8.34
N MET A 22 -1.17 -9.78 -9.06
CA MET A 22 -0.90 -9.70 -10.49
C MET A 22 0.60 -9.76 -10.78
N GLY A 23 1.42 -9.06 -9.99
CA GLY A 23 2.89 -9.13 -10.06
C GLY A 23 3.41 -10.53 -9.79
N LEU A 24 2.91 -11.22 -8.76
CA LEU A 24 3.25 -12.60 -8.46
C LEU A 24 2.93 -13.54 -9.63
N SER A 25 1.75 -13.40 -10.21
CA SER A 25 1.31 -14.19 -11.36
C SER A 25 2.20 -13.95 -12.58
N GLN A 26 2.60 -12.71 -12.83
CA GLN A 26 3.50 -12.35 -13.92
C GLN A 26 4.90 -12.92 -13.71
N MET A 27 5.44 -12.87 -12.48
CA MET A 27 6.73 -13.48 -12.15
C MET A 27 6.70 -14.99 -12.37
N MET A 28 5.65 -15.69 -11.92
CA MET A 28 5.52 -17.13 -12.15
C MET A 28 5.44 -17.47 -13.64
N PHE A 29 4.61 -16.75 -14.41
CA PHE A 29 4.46 -16.97 -15.83
C PHE A 29 5.78 -16.74 -16.59
N THR A 30 6.44 -15.61 -16.32
CA THR A 30 7.71 -15.25 -16.95
C THR A 30 8.82 -16.22 -16.54
N GLY A 31 8.86 -16.58 -15.26
CA GLY A 31 9.81 -17.54 -14.70
C GLY A 31 9.74 -18.89 -15.37
N ILE A 32 8.56 -19.49 -15.42
CA ILE A 32 8.34 -20.77 -16.10
C ILE A 32 8.70 -20.66 -17.58
N GLY A 33 8.31 -19.55 -18.24
CA GLY A 33 8.63 -19.32 -19.66
C GLY A 33 10.13 -19.28 -19.94
N VAL A 34 10.91 -18.58 -19.11
CA VAL A 34 12.38 -18.53 -19.22
C VAL A 34 12.99 -19.91 -18.95
N LEU A 35 12.55 -20.60 -17.89
CA LEU A 35 13.05 -21.93 -17.56
C LEU A 35 12.77 -22.95 -18.68
N GLN A 36 11.61 -22.88 -19.32
CA GLN A 36 11.26 -23.75 -20.42
C GLN A 36 12.04 -23.42 -21.70
N ARG A 37 12.22 -22.13 -22.01
CA ARG A 37 12.96 -21.68 -23.19
C ARG A 37 14.44 -22.06 -23.11
N ASP A 38 15.03 -21.88 -21.93
CA ASP A 38 16.48 -22.04 -21.74
C ASP A 38 16.85 -23.44 -21.22
N ALA A 39 15.87 -24.34 -21.03
CA ALA A 39 16.06 -25.70 -20.55
C ALA A 39 17.14 -26.45 -21.35
N ASN A 40 18.06 -27.09 -20.61
CA ASN A 40 19.10 -27.92 -21.20
C ASN A 40 18.54 -29.24 -21.71
N LEU A 41 19.01 -29.68 -22.88
CA LEU A 41 18.70 -31.00 -23.41
C LEU A 41 19.43 -32.06 -22.58
N ILE A 42 18.67 -33.00 -22.01
CA ILE A 42 19.20 -34.14 -21.27
C ILE A 42 19.25 -35.33 -22.21
N SER A 43 20.41 -35.99 -22.33
CA SER A 43 20.51 -37.21 -23.12
C SER A 43 19.78 -38.35 -22.41
N VAL A 44 18.71 -38.85 -23.02
CA VAL A 44 17.97 -40.04 -22.59
C VAL A 44 18.64 -41.35 -23.03
N ASN A 45 19.57 -41.30 -23.99
CA ASN A 45 20.30 -42.47 -24.49
C ASN A 45 21.81 -42.20 -24.44
N PRO A 46 22.59 -42.95 -23.62
CA PRO A 46 24.04 -42.77 -23.48
C PRO A 46 24.83 -42.85 -24.81
N ASN A 47 24.27 -43.52 -25.82
CA ASN A 47 24.93 -43.72 -27.11
C ASN A 47 24.69 -42.59 -28.12
N ILE A 48 23.80 -41.64 -27.82
CA ILE A 48 23.51 -40.49 -28.69
C ILE A 48 24.02 -39.23 -27.98
N PRO A 49 25.15 -38.66 -28.43
CA PRO A 49 25.63 -37.40 -27.86
C PRO A 49 24.68 -36.27 -28.21
N VAL A 50 24.43 -35.37 -27.26
CA VAL A 50 23.78 -34.08 -27.52
C VAL A 50 24.83 -33.20 -28.19
N THR A 51 24.71 -33.01 -29.51
CA THR A 51 25.75 -32.34 -30.32
C THR A 51 25.56 -30.84 -30.45
N GLU A 52 24.52 -30.26 -29.84
CA GLU A 52 24.13 -28.87 -30.08
C GLU A 52 25.01 -27.86 -29.31
N TRP A 53 25.62 -28.27 -28.18
CA TRP A 53 26.45 -27.40 -27.34
C TRP A 53 27.71 -28.09 -26.86
N THR A 54 28.77 -27.29 -26.70
CA THR A 54 30.00 -27.72 -26.05
C THR A 54 29.79 -27.91 -24.54
N PRO A 55 30.60 -28.74 -23.86
CA PRO A 55 30.49 -28.93 -22.41
C PRO A 55 30.62 -27.64 -21.60
N GLU A 56 31.45 -26.69 -22.06
CA GLU A 56 31.63 -25.38 -21.41
C GLU A 56 30.38 -24.51 -21.52
N GLU A 57 29.72 -24.48 -22.68
CA GLU A 57 28.46 -23.74 -22.89
C GLU A 57 27.31 -24.32 -22.04
N VAL A 58 27.25 -25.64 -21.90
CA VAL A 58 26.27 -26.31 -21.03
C VAL A 58 26.51 -25.96 -19.56
N HIS A 59 27.77 -25.89 -19.12
CA HIS A 59 28.10 -25.50 -17.75
C HIS A 59 27.72 -24.04 -17.47
N GLN A 60 28.12 -23.10 -18.33
CA GLN A 60 27.78 -21.69 -18.20
C GLN A 60 26.26 -21.44 -18.18
N ARG A 61 25.51 -22.15 -19.04
CA ARG A 61 24.06 -22.06 -19.09
C ARG A 61 23.41 -22.64 -17.82
N ASN A 62 23.91 -23.76 -17.30
CA ASN A 62 23.43 -24.30 -16.02
C ASN A 62 23.64 -23.30 -14.88
N ASP A 63 24.82 -22.70 -14.77
CA ASP A 63 25.12 -21.72 -13.71
C ASP A 63 24.22 -20.47 -13.82
N SER A 64 23.99 -20.01 -15.06
CA SER A 64 23.08 -18.89 -15.33
C SER A 64 21.63 -19.21 -14.96
N ILE A 65 21.14 -20.40 -15.31
CA ILE A 65 19.80 -20.87 -14.95
C ILE A 65 19.66 -21.06 -13.45
N GLN A 66 20.68 -21.61 -12.77
CA GLN A 66 20.66 -21.77 -11.31
C GLN A 66 20.60 -20.42 -10.60
N THR A 67 21.36 -19.43 -11.08
CA THR A 67 21.30 -18.06 -10.54
C THR A 67 19.90 -17.47 -10.72
N PHE A 68 19.34 -17.59 -11.92
CA PHE A 68 17.97 -17.14 -12.22
C PHE A 68 16.92 -17.85 -11.34
N ILE A 69 17.04 -19.16 -11.13
CA ILE A 69 16.14 -19.93 -10.26
C ILE A 69 16.20 -19.40 -8.82
N ASN A 70 17.39 -19.12 -8.30
CA ASN A 70 17.55 -18.60 -6.95
C ASN A 70 16.94 -17.21 -6.81
N ASP A 71 17.21 -16.32 -7.77
CA ASP A 71 16.69 -14.96 -7.77
C ASP A 71 15.17 -14.94 -7.83
N ILE A 72 14.58 -15.68 -8.79
CA ILE A 72 13.13 -15.70 -8.95
C ILE A 72 12.41 -16.38 -7.77
N SER A 73 13.03 -17.40 -7.18
CA SER A 73 12.48 -18.06 -5.98
C SER A 73 12.48 -17.12 -4.78
N ASN A 74 13.55 -16.33 -4.61
CA ASN A 74 13.62 -15.31 -3.57
C ASN A 74 12.57 -14.22 -3.79
N ASP A 75 12.43 -13.72 -5.01
CA ASP A 75 11.44 -12.69 -5.35
C ASP A 75 10.01 -13.19 -5.14
N ILE A 76 9.67 -14.40 -5.60
CA ILE A 76 8.37 -15.03 -5.37
C ILE A 76 8.08 -15.17 -3.87
N THR A 77 9.07 -15.63 -3.09
CA THR A 77 8.91 -15.81 -1.64
C THR A 77 8.68 -14.49 -0.94
N LYS A 78 9.46 -13.46 -1.30
CA LYS A 78 9.33 -12.12 -0.73
C LYS A 78 7.98 -11.48 -1.05
N THR A 79 7.54 -11.56 -2.31
CA THR A 79 6.24 -11.03 -2.73
C THR A 79 5.08 -11.81 -2.10
N SER A 80 5.24 -13.12 -1.88
CA SER A 80 4.24 -13.92 -1.15
C SER A 80 4.12 -13.46 0.31
N MET A 81 5.24 -13.17 0.97
CA MET A 81 5.24 -12.63 2.34
C MET A 81 4.66 -11.21 2.42
N GLU A 82 4.92 -10.38 1.40
CA GLU A 82 4.29 -9.06 1.28
C GLU A 82 2.76 -9.17 1.12
N MET A 83 2.29 -10.13 0.33
CA MET A 83 0.86 -10.44 0.19
C MET A 83 0.23 -10.84 1.52
N GLU A 84 0.90 -11.70 2.30
CA GLU A 84 0.43 -12.10 3.64
C GLU A 84 0.35 -10.90 4.60
N ASN A 85 1.39 -10.05 4.62
CA ASN A 85 1.38 -8.84 5.44
C ASN A 85 0.25 -7.87 5.05
N LEU A 86 -0.04 -7.74 3.75
CA LEU A 86 -1.16 -6.93 3.27
C LEU A 86 -2.50 -7.52 3.71
N ILE A 87 -2.67 -8.85 3.64
CA ILE A 87 -3.89 -9.54 4.12
C ILE A 87 -4.09 -9.28 5.62
N ASP A 88 -3.03 -9.38 6.42
CA ASP A 88 -3.10 -9.11 7.86
C ASP A 88 -3.37 -7.64 8.18
N SER A 89 -2.98 -6.73 7.29
CA SER A 89 -3.21 -5.29 7.40
C SER A 89 -4.62 -4.88 6.99
N ILE A 90 -5.38 -5.73 6.27
CA ILE A 90 -6.77 -5.44 5.92
C ILE A 90 -7.58 -5.43 7.22
N PRO A 91 -8.25 -4.31 7.55
CA PRO A 91 -9.10 -4.28 8.73
C PRO A 91 -10.20 -5.32 8.59
N LYS A 92 -10.29 -6.20 9.58
CA LYS A 92 -11.28 -7.27 9.61
C LYS A 92 -12.66 -6.65 9.80
N ILE A 93 -13.39 -6.47 8.71
CA ILE A 93 -14.80 -6.11 8.74
C ILE A 93 -15.55 -7.35 9.24
N SER A 94 -15.66 -7.50 10.56
CA SER A 94 -16.51 -8.53 11.19
C SER A 94 -17.96 -8.08 11.37
N CYS A 95 -18.29 -6.88 10.89
CA CYS A 95 -19.61 -6.29 11.05
C CYS A 95 -20.48 -6.62 9.84
N ASN A 96 -21.77 -6.92 10.09
CA ASN A 96 -22.76 -6.85 9.02
C ASN A 96 -22.87 -5.39 8.54
N GLU A 97 -23.40 -5.19 7.34
CA GLU A 97 -23.56 -3.86 6.74
C GLU A 97 -24.33 -2.90 7.67
N ASP A 98 -25.37 -3.38 8.36
CA ASP A 98 -26.16 -2.57 9.29
C ASP A 98 -25.33 -1.98 10.44
N LYS A 99 -24.41 -2.77 11.02
CA LYS A 99 -23.49 -2.29 12.07
C LYS A 99 -22.46 -1.29 11.53
N GLN A 100 -22.06 -1.42 10.26
CA GLN A 100 -21.20 -0.41 9.65
C GLN A 100 -21.95 0.90 9.45
N ILE A 101 -23.22 0.83 9.04
CA ILE A 101 -24.09 2.01 8.90
C ILE A 101 -24.25 2.71 10.26
N GLU A 102 -24.55 1.97 11.32
CA GLU A 102 -24.67 2.53 12.68
C GLU A 102 -23.38 3.23 13.14
N VAL A 103 -22.21 2.63 12.87
CA VAL A 103 -20.91 3.25 13.17
C VAL A 103 -20.70 4.53 12.35
N LEU A 104 -21.09 4.55 11.08
CA LEU A 104 -20.99 5.73 10.22
C LEU A 104 -21.90 6.87 10.71
N GLU A 105 -23.15 6.56 11.05
CA GLU A 105 -24.11 7.53 11.61
C GLU A 105 -23.57 8.17 12.90
N LYS A 106 -23.00 7.34 13.79
CA LYS A 106 -22.37 7.83 15.01
C LYS A 106 -21.18 8.76 14.72
N ILE A 107 -20.32 8.40 13.78
CA ILE A 107 -19.16 9.23 13.39
C ILE A 107 -19.64 10.56 12.77
N GLU A 108 -20.73 10.55 12.00
CA GLU A 108 -21.32 11.75 11.42
C GLU A 108 -21.84 12.70 12.52
N GLU A 109 -22.54 12.17 13.51
CA GLU A 109 -23.04 12.95 14.65
C GLU A 109 -21.89 13.53 15.50
N GLU A 110 -20.84 12.74 15.76
CA GLU A 110 -19.63 13.19 16.45
C GLU A 110 -18.92 14.29 15.66
N SER A 111 -18.79 14.14 14.34
CA SER A 111 -18.18 15.11 13.45
C SER A 111 -18.96 16.43 13.41
N LYS A 112 -20.29 16.36 13.34
CA LYS A 112 -21.15 17.54 13.38
C LYS A 112 -20.99 18.30 14.69
N THR A 113 -21.04 17.58 15.82
CA THR A 113 -20.87 18.18 17.14
C THR A 113 -19.48 18.83 17.30
N ALA A 114 -18.44 18.21 16.74
CA ALA A 114 -17.10 18.80 16.74
C ALA A 114 -17.02 20.05 15.86
N GLY A 115 -17.71 20.07 14.72
CA GLY A 115 -17.84 21.23 13.83
C GLY A 115 -18.53 22.41 14.52
N ASP A 116 -19.67 22.17 15.17
CA ASP A 116 -20.42 23.21 15.89
C ASP A 116 -19.57 23.83 17.02
N LYS A 117 -18.81 23.00 17.74
CA LYS A 117 -17.86 23.48 18.76
C LYS A 117 -16.73 24.31 18.17
N LEU A 118 -16.20 23.89 17.02
CA LEU A 118 -15.15 24.64 16.34
C LEU A 118 -15.67 26.02 15.88
N GLU A 119 -16.88 26.07 15.34
CA GLU A 119 -17.52 27.33 14.91
C GLU A 119 -17.74 28.27 16.10
N ALA A 120 -18.20 27.76 17.24
CA ALA A 120 -18.36 28.54 18.45
C ALA A 120 -17.01 29.15 18.92
N ILE A 121 -15.93 28.37 18.90
CA ILE A 121 -14.58 28.83 19.27
C ILE A 121 -14.09 29.90 18.28
N ILE A 122 -14.34 29.74 16.99
CA ILE A 122 -13.97 30.74 15.97
C ILE A 122 -14.70 32.06 16.23
N ASN A 123 -16.01 32.02 16.48
CA ASN A 123 -16.80 33.22 16.76
C ASN A 123 -16.34 33.96 18.03
N GLU A 124 -15.98 33.22 19.08
CA GLU A 124 -15.42 33.79 20.31
C GLU A 124 -14.05 34.43 20.04
N ALA A 125 -13.18 33.75 19.28
CA ALA A 125 -11.88 34.26 18.90
C ALA A 125 -11.97 35.53 18.03
N GLU A 126 -12.90 35.59 17.09
CA GLU A 126 -13.14 36.78 16.26
C GLU A 126 -13.62 37.98 17.09
N THR A 127 -14.53 37.74 18.03
CA THR A 127 -15.03 38.79 18.94
C THR A 127 -13.90 39.34 19.81
N LEU A 128 -13.11 38.45 20.42
CA LEU A 128 -11.96 38.85 21.25
C LEU A 128 -10.92 39.63 20.42
N LEU A 129 -10.70 39.23 19.18
CA LEU A 129 -9.76 39.90 18.29
C LEU A 129 -10.24 41.33 17.93
N GLU A 130 -11.53 41.52 17.74
CA GLU A 130 -12.12 42.84 17.52
C GLU A 130 -12.03 43.73 18.78
N ASP A 131 -12.24 43.17 19.97
CA ASP A 131 -12.07 43.88 21.25
C ASP A 131 -10.61 44.33 21.46
N VAL A 132 -9.64 43.48 21.12
CA VAL A 132 -8.22 43.84 21.16
C VAL A 132 -7.90 44.95 20.15
N ARG A 133 -8.42 44.84 18.91
CA ARG A 133 -8.22 45.86 17.87
C ARG A 133 -8.82 47.21 18.27
N SER A 134 -10.03 47.23 18.82
CA SER A 134 -10.69 48.45 19.26
C SER A 134 -9.97 49.10 20.43
N SER A 135 -9.49 48.32 21.40
CA SER A 135 -8.68 48.78 22.53
C SER A 135 -7.36 49.41 22.08
N LEU A 136 -6.66 48.75 21.14
CA LEU A 136 -5.43 49.29 20.53
C LEU A 136 -5.69 50.62 19.80
N ARG A 137 -6.79 50.70 19.05
CA ARG A 137 -7.20 51.93 18.35
C ARG A 137 -7.51 53.07 19.31
N TYR A 138 -8.21 52.79 20.40
CA TYR A 138 -8.49 53.77 21.45
C TYR A 138 -7.20 54.31 22.10
N ILE A 139 -6.24 53.44 22.40
CA ILE A 139 -4.92 53.85 22.94
C ILE A 139 -4.18 54.75 21.93
N MET A 140 -4.19 54.41 20.64
CA MET A 140 -3.55 55.24 19.61
C MET A 140 -4.24 56.62 19.47
N GLU A 141 -5.57 56.68 19.53
CA GLU A 141 -6.31 57.94 19.40
C GLU A 141 -6.16 58.84 20.64
N THR A 142 -6.03 58.25 21.84
CA THR A 142 -5.79 58.99 23.09
C THR A 142 -4.34 59.43 23.27
N SER A 143 -3.36 58.66 22.76
CA SER A 143 -1.93 59.03 22.79
C SER A 143 -1.54 60.11 21.77
N ASN A 144 -2.41 60.43 20.81
CA ASN A 144 -2.16 61.42 19.75
C ASN A 144 -2.80 62.80 20.04
N LYS A 145 -3.21 63.03 21.30
CA LYS A 145 -3.63 64.31 21.88
C LYS A 145 -2.65 64.69 22.98
#